data_AF-A0A423WKH2-F1
#
_entry.id   AF-A0A423WKH2-F1
#
_cell.length_a   1.000
_cell.length_b   1.000
_cell.length_c   1.000
_cell.angle_alpha   90.00
_cell.angle_beta   90.00
_cell.angle_gamma   90.00
#
_symmetry.space_group_name_H-M   'P 1'
#
loop_
_entity.id
_entity.type
_entity.pdbx_description
1 polymer ?
#
loop_
_entity_poly.entity_id
_entity_poly.type
_entity_poly.pdbx_seq_one_letter_code
_entity_poly.pdbx_strand_id
1 'polypeptide(L)'
;MQSAGPSSDCQEQDAPLSASTSNIDANPQTQPRKRRLSPKLLFIRASRANSLPDFIEALEIARHQAPAYDSSHPYPSVIRSGLSASIRQGRTSLASYLLGNEPLAPAILRAHIRPSTIGRKASIPLFELLIAQYGWDINTEDVPVHCDKRPLISWVLEGPNEHELICWLLDHNARVDFGQDDYFLERLVPRPPALLETCARYGSVESFRLLQARGARLGNRTLHFACVRAACYGADPSVSSEELEGNGHGGQLGQNATGNTAEFDAYDSFEAEMAAYDAGAEARASVQRPKRAAMLRFLVDEVGLEVNQPDLDVIQLMAWHYGTPICYAAEEKDGAAVVRWVLGKGADPLFQRWTICAEACARAHGNYEVLQVLGQWRELNPEKVQERKALGSAFETPIPSPEWQGKSWKEWEAFHEDLGPST
;
A
#
# COMPACT_ATOMS: atom_id res chain seq x y z
N MET A 1 -9.50 60.54 49.82
CA MET A 1 -8.55 61.11 50.80
C MET A 1 -7.51 60.02 51.05
N GLN A 2 -6.35 60.15 50.43
CA GLN A 2 -5.08 60.62 51.05
C GLN A 2 -4.48 59.51 51.93
N SER A 3 -3.20 59.11 51.88
CA SER A 3 -1.95 59.69 51.40
C SER A 3 -0.91 58.54 51.37
N ALA A 4 -0.07 58.34 50.35
CA ALA A 4 1.22 59.00 50.06
C ALA A 4 2.39 58.66 51.01
N GLY A 5 3.35 57.89 50.48
CA GLY A 5 4.84 57.93 50.58
C GLY A 5 5.56 58.07 51.95
N PRO A 6 6.91 58.24 51.98
CA PRO A 6 7.90 58.19 50.87
C PRO A 6 9.32 57.61 51.21
N SER A 7 10.18 57.63 50.17
CA SER A 7 11.64 57.97 50.12
C SER A 7 12.75 57.16 50.81
N SER A 8 13.78 56.79 50.01
CA SER A 8 15.13 57.44 49.97
C SER A 8 16.07 56.53 49.14
N ASP A 9 16.47 56.86 47.91
CA ASP A 9 17.51 57.83 47.44
C ASP A 9 18.97 57.40 47.63
N CYS A 10 19.70 57.40 46.50
CA CYS A 10 21.11 57.80 46.24
C CYS A 10 21.48 57.30 44.82
N GLN A 11 21.25 58.08 43.75
CA GLN A 11 22.20 59.02 43.08
C GLN A 11 23.59 58.42 42.83
N GLU A 12 24.00 58.08 41.59
CA GLU A 12 24.24 58.91 40.39
C GLU A 12 25.54 59.73 40.49
N GLN A 13 26.53 59.42 39.64
CA GLN A 13 27.35 60.38 38.91
C GLN A 13 28.32 59.71 37.91
N ASP A 14 27.98 59.89 36.64
CA ASP A 14 28.75 60.48 35.54
C ASP A 14 30.13 59.98 35.06
N ALA A 15 30.18 59.90 33.72
CA ALA A 15 31.26 59.54 32.81
C ALA A 15 32.33 60.67 32.67
N PRO A 16 33.44 60.54 31.87
CA PRO A 16 33.35 60.50 30.40
C PRO A 16 34.43 59.72 29.61
N LEU A 17 34.03 59.37 28.38
CA LEU A 17 34.74 59.17 27.10
C LEU A 17 36.28 59.32 27.02
N SER A 18 36.96 58.35 26.36
CA SER A 18 37.75 58.61 25.13
C SER A 18 38.35 57.34 24.46
N ALA A 19 38.15 57.29 23.14
CA ALA A 19 39.01 56.83 22.05
C ALA A 19 39.65 55.42 22.01
N SER A 20 39.11 54.61 21.09
CA SER A 20 39.78 53.90 19.99
C SER A 20 41.15 53.23 20.22
N THR A 21 41.18 51.91 20.10
CA THR A 21 42.17 51.22 19.26
C THR A 21 41.67 49.85 18.84
N SER A 22 41.76 49.63 17.53
CA SER A 22 41.59 48.37 16.83
C SER A 22 42.38 47.23 17.45
N ASN A 23 41.74 46.08 17.68
CA ASN A 23 42.40 44.80 17.51
C ASN A 23 41.45 43.79 16.89
N ILE A 24 41.86 43.35 15.71
CA ILE A 24 41.30 42.26 14.91
C ILE A 24 41.74 40.98 15.60
N ASP A 25 40.88 40.39 16.42
CA ASP A 25 41.11 39.07 16.98
C ASP A 25 40.14 38.05 16.37
N ALA A 26 40.73 37.25 15.48
CA ALA A 26 40.43 35.87 15.14
C ALA A 26 39.02 35.36 15.50
N ASN A 27 38.16 35.37 14.49
CA ASN A 27 36.96 34.53 14.42
C ASN A 27 37.36 33.05 14.64
N PRO A 28 36.95 32.39 15.74
CA PRO A 28 37.20 30.96 15.89
C PRO A 28 36.33 30.25 14.87
N GLN A 29 36.97 29.56 13.91
CA GLN A 29 36.32 28.61 13.02
C GLN A 29 35.39 27.71 13.83
N THR A 30 34.09 28.00 13.79
CA THR A 30 33.05 27.10 14.25
C THR A 30 33.15 25.84 13.42
N GLN A 31 33.86 24.85 13.94
CA GLN A 31 33.79 23.49 13.40
C GLN A 31 32.30 23.13 13.31
N PRO A 32 31.85 22.52 12.20
CA PRO A 32 30.47 22.11 12.06
C PRO A 32 30.16 21.17 13.23
N ARG A 33 29.34 21.63 14.17
CA ARG A 33 28.87 20.82 15.31
C ARG A 33 28.24 19.59 14.69
N LYS A 34 28.94 18.44 14.74
CA LYS A 34 28.40 17.15 14.30
C LYS A 34 27.09 16.95 15.06
N ARG A 35 25.95 17.14 14.38
CA ARG A 35 24.63 16.97 14.98
C ARG A 35 24.58 15.54 15.48
N ARG A 36 24.58 15.37 16.81
CA ARG A 36 24.43 14.04 17.44
C ARG A 36 23.08 13.50 16.98
N LEU A 37 23.09 12.32 16.37
CA LEU A 37 21.87 11.69 15.89
C LEU A 37 21.01 11.30 17.09
N SER A 38 19.68 11.39 16.95
CA SER A 38 18.78 10.92 17.99
C SER A 38 18.83 9.39 18.09
N PRO A 39 18.64 8.80 19.29
CA PRO A 39 18.66 7.35 19.46
C PRO A 39 17.66 6.60 18.57
N LYS A 40 16.49 7.21 18.29
CA LYS A 40 15.50 6.68 17.34
C LYS A 40 16.10 6.47 15.94
N LEU A 41 16.89 7.43 15.46
CA LEU A 41 17.51 7.34 14.14
C LEU A 41 18.65 6.33 14.12
N LEU A 42 19.41 6.23 15.22
CA LEU A 42 20.45 5.21 15.39
C LEU A 42 19.86 3.80 15.29
N PHE A 43 18.74 3.53 15.96
CA PHE A 43 18.03 2.25 15.83
C PHE A 43 17.60 1.93 14.40
N ILE A 44 17.05 2.92 13.67
CA ILE A 44 16.65 2.72 12.27
C ILE A 44 17.86 2.38 11.40
N ARG A 45 18.99 3.07 11.59
CA ARG A 45 20.23 2.81 10.87
C ARG A 45 20.78 1.42 11.18
N ALA A 46 20.87 1.06 12.46
CA ALA A 46 21.33 -0.25 12.90
C ALA A 46 20.43 -1.38 12.38
N SER A 47 19.10 -1.19 12.36
CA SER A 47 18.13 -2.16 11.82
C SER A 47 18.30 -2.36 10.31
N ARG A 48 18.55 -1.28 9.56
CA ARG A 48 18.83 -1.36 8.11
C ARG A 48 20.12 -2.11 7.85
N ALA A 49 21.18 -1.76 8.58
CA ALA A 49 22.49 -2.42 8.50
C ALA A 49 22.50 -3.84 9.08
N ASN A 50 21.46 -4.24 9.82
CA ASN A 50 21.43 -5.49 10.60
C ASN A 50 22.62 -5.64 11.56
N SER A 51 23.12 -4.53 12.10
CA SER A 51 24.28 -4.50 13.00
C SER A 51 23.81 -4.56 14.45
N LEU A 52 23.99 -5.70 15.12
CA LEU A 52 23.72 -5.82 16.55
C LEU A 52 24.60 -4.89 17.40
N PRO A 53 25.92 -4.72 17.15
CA PRO A 53 26.74 -3.77 17.89
C PRO A 53 26.22 -2.33 17.85
N ASP A 54 25.91 -1.80 16.66
CA ASP A 54 25.36 -0.44 16.51
C ASP A 54 23.99 -0.32 17.21
N PHE A 55 23.24 -1.41 17.22
CA PHE A 55 21.93 -1.47 17.85
C PHE A 55 22.03 -1.43 19.38
N ILE A 56 23.02 -2.12 19.96
CA ILE A 56 23.33 -2.08 21.39
C ILE A 56 23.84 -0.68 21.76
N GLU A 57 24.72 -0.09 20.97
CA GLU A 57 25.20 1.28 21.20
C GLU A 57 24.02 2.28 21.22
N ALA A 58 23.10 2.17 20.25
CA ALA A 58 21.89 2.99 20.21
C ALA A 58 21.04 2.84 21.49
N LEU A 59 20.92 1.61 22.01
CA LEU A 59 20.19 1.31 23.23
C LEU A 59 20.85 1.90 24.47
N GLU A 60 22.17 1.76 24.59
CA GLU A 60 22.93 2.34 25.70
C GLU A 60 22.81 3.86 25.70
N ILE A 61 22.95 4.51 24.54
CA ILE A 61 22.75 5.96 24.43
C ILE A 61 21.33 6.34 24.90
N ALA A 62 20.30 5.57 24.52
CA ALA A 62 18.93 5.80 24.95
C ALA A 62 18.76 5.66 26.47
N ARG A 63 19.38 4.66 27.10
CA ARG A 63 19.36 4.46 28.57
C ARG A 63 20.01 5.62 29.30
N HIS A 64 21.17 6.08 28.84
CA HIS A 64 21.90 7.19 29.46
C HIS A 64 21.13 8.52 29.34
N GLN A 65 20.38 8.70 28.24
CA GLN A 65 19.54 9.87 28.03
C GLN A 65 18.17 9.76 28.72
N ALA A 66 17.83 8.60 29.29
CA ALA A 66 16.52 8.35 29.89
C ALA A 66 16.10 9.40 30.94
N PRO A 67 16.99 9.83 31.87
CA PRO A 67 16.66 10.85 32.86
C PRO A 67 16.44 12.25 32.28
N ALA A 68 16.94 12.51 31.07
CA ALA A 68 16.88 13.81 30.40
C ALA A 68 15.75 13.91 29.36
N TYR A 69 14.96 12.85 29.14
CA TYR A 69 13.81 12.93 28.26
C TYR A 69 12.73 13.80 28.88
N ASP A 70 12.29 14.79 28.11
CA ASP A 70 11.10 15.58 28.41
C ASP A 70 9.82 14.76 28.16
N SER A 71 8.68 15.37 28.48
CA SER A 71 7.36 14.80 28.16
C SER A 71 7.12 14.60 26.66
N SER A 72 7.92 15.21 25.78
CA SER A 72 7.77 15.12 24.32
C SER A 72 8.48 13.90 23.71
N HIS A 73 9.52 13.34 24.34
CA HIS A 73 10.28 12.19 23.84
C HIS A 73 10.55 11.10 24.90
N PRO A 74 9.52 10.49 25.50
CA PRO A 74 9.72 9.54 26.59
C PRO A 74 10.50 8.29 26.14
N TYR A 75 11.35 7.76 27.01
CA TYR A 75 12.16 6.55 26.75
C TYR A 75 11.37 5.36 26.15
N PRO A 76 10.14 5.02 26.61
CA PRO A 76 9.28 4.03 25.94
C PRO A 76 9.05 4.27 24.44
N SER A 77 8.96 5.54 24.01
CA SER A 77 8.80 5.91 22.60
C SER A 77 10.04 5.54 21.77
N VAL A 78 11.23 5.65 22.37
CA VAL A 78 12.50 5.27 21.75
C VAL A 78 12.60 3.75 21.61
N ILE A 79 12.27 2.99 22.67
CA ILE A 79 12.22 1.52 22.62
C ILE A 79 11.19 1.04 21.59
N ARG A 80 9.99 1.65 21.55
CA ARG A 80 8.99 1.38 20.52
C ARG A 80 9.53 1.59 19.11
N SER A 81 10.29 2.67 18.88
CA SER A 81 10.91 2.92 17.58
C SER A 81 11.94 1.86 17.22
N GLY A 82 12.79 1.43 18.16
CA GLY A 82 13.78 0.37 17.94
C GLY A 82 13.15 -0.99 17.64
N LEU A 83 12.14 -1.38 18.43
CA LEU A 83 11.38 -2.61 18.22
C LEU A 83 10.61 -2.57 16.88
N SER A 84 9.92 -1.47 16.58
CA SER A 84 9.21 -1.32 15.30
C SER A 84 10.16 -1.37 14.10
N ALA A 85 11.34 -0.77 14.20
CA ALA A 85 12.32 -0.75 13.12
C ALA A 85 12.91 -2.15 12.87
N SER A 86 13.29 -2.88 13.92
CA SER A 86 13.81 -4.24 13.80
C SER A 86 12.77 -5.19 13.22
N ILE A 87 11.52 -5.18 13.72
CA ILE A 87 10.41 -6.01 13.20
C ILE A 87 10.10 -5.67 11.74
N ARG A 88 9.92 -4.39 11.41
CA ARG A 88 9.57 -3.96 10.04
C ARG A 88 10.62 -4.34 8.99
N GLN A 89 11.88 -4.47 9.41
CA GLN A 89 12.99 -4.89 8.56
C GLN A 89 13.25 -6.41 8.60
N GLY A 90 12.42 -7.18 9.34
CA GLY A 90 12.56 -8.63 9.48
C GLY A 90 13.81 -9.04 10.26
N ARG A 91 14.34 -8.18 11.14
CA ARG A 91 15.57 -8.45 11.91
C ARG A 91 15.25 -9.17 13.21
N THR A 92 14.92 -10.46 13.11
CA THR A 92 14.49 -11.30 14.24
C THR A 92 15.50 -11.29 15.39
N SER A 93 16.80 -11.31 15.11
CA SER A 93 17.86 -11.25 16.14
C SER A 93 17.85 -9.94 16.93
N LEU A 94 17.67 -8.80 16.25
CA LEU A 94 17.61 -7.50 16.89
C LEU A 94 16.32 -7.33 17.71
N ALA A 95 15.19 -7.81 17.18
CA ALA A 95 13.93 -7.81 17.91
C ALA A 95 14.00 -8.70 19.16
N SER A 96 14.56 -9.91 19.02
CA SER A 96 14.79 -10.85 20.13
C SER A 96 15.69 -10.24 21.20
N TYR A 97 16.76 -9.55 20.80
CA TYR A 97 17.65 -8.85 21.74
C TYR A 97 16.89 -7.82 22.58
N LEU A 98 16.08 -6.95 21.96
CA LEU A 98 15.27 -5.98 22.73
C LEU A 98 14.28 -6.67 23.66
N LEU A 99 13.55 -7.67 23.16
CA LEU A 99 12.53 -8.34 23.96
C LEU A 99 13.12 -9.12 25.14
N GLY A 100 14.37 -9.59 25.03
CA GLY A 100 15.08 -10.28 26.11
C GLY A 100 15.81 -9.36 27.09
N ASN A 101 16.23 -8.16 26.66
CA ASN A 101 17.09 -7.28 27.47
C ASN A 101 16.41 -5.99 27.94
N GLU A 102 15.23 -5.64 27.41
CA GLU A 102 14.48 -4.45 27.80
C GLU A 102 13.15 -4.80 28.48
N PRO A 103 12.99 -4.53 29.79
CA PRO A 103 11.76 -4.88 30.53
C PRO A 103 10.49 -4.25 29.95
N LEU A 104 10.60 -3.10 29.29
CA LEU A 104 9.47 -2.39 28.68
C LEU A 104 9.07 -2.98 27.31
N ALA A 105 9.99 -3.68 26.62
CA ALA A 105 9.77 -4.10 25.24
C ALA A 105 8.59 -5.09 25.08
N PRO A 106 8.38 -6.10 25.95
CA PRO A 106 7.21 -6.99 25.86
C PRO A 106 5.87 -6.25 26.03
N ALA A 107 5.80 -5.27 26.93
CA ALA A 107 4.59 -4.46 27.10
C ALA A 107 4.32 -3.58 25.87
N ILE A 108 5.38 -2.97 25.31
CA ILE A 108 5.30 -2.18 24.07
C ILE A 108 4.89 -3.05 22.88
N LEU A 109 5.38 -4.30 22.79
CA LEU A 109 5.00 -5.25 21.76
C LEU A 109 3.48 -5.42 21.72
N ARG A 110 2.87 -5.76 22.87
CA ARG A 110 1.43 -6.03 22.98
C ARG A 110 0.56 -4.79 22.79
N ALA A 111 1.02 -3.63 23.26
CA ALA A 111 0.21 -2.41 23.26
C ALA A 111 0.35 -1.54 21.99
N HIS A 112 1.46 -1.64 21.27
CA HIS A 112 1.82 -0.64 20.26
C HIS A 112 2.32 -1.19 18.92
N ILE A 113 2.71 -2.46 18.84
CA ILE A 113 3.12 -3.05 17.56
C ILE A 113 1.89 -3.52 16.80
N ARG A 114 1.78 -3.02 15.58
CA ARG A 114 0.65 -3.18 14.69
C ARG A 114 0.85 -4.33 13.69
N PRO A 115 -0.22 -4.96 13.19
CA PRO A 115 -0.15 -5.98 12.14
C PRO A 115 0.69 -5.53 10.93
N SER A 116 0.45 -4.30 10.45
CA SER A 116 1.21 -3.68 9.35
C SER A 116 2.72 -3.56 9.59
N THR A 117 3.17 -3.53 10.85
CA THR A 117 4.59 -3.50 11.18
C THR A 117 5.22 -4.88 11.05
N ILE A 118 4.49 -5.93 11.40
CA ILE A 118 4.93 -7.32 11.34
C ILE A 118 4.85 -7.86 9.90
N GLY A 119 3.73 -7.62 9.22
CA GLY A 119 3.42 -8.25 7.93
C GLY A 119 4.34 -7.88 6.77
N ARG A 120 4.99 -6.71 6.78
CA ARG A 120 5.86 -6.22 5.67
C ARG A 120 7.07 -7.11 5.38
N LYS A 121 7.66 -7.70 6.43
CA LYS A 121 8.82 -8.60 6.34
C LYS A 121 8.57 -9.81 7.23
N ALA A 122 7.37 -10.36 7.09
CA ALA A 122 6.94 -11.56 7.80
C ALA A 122 7.87 -12.74 7.48
N SER A 123 8.11 -13.56 8.50
CA SER A 123 8.83 -14.82 8.39
C SER A 123 8.42 -15.71 9.57
N ILE A 124 8.50 -17.03 9.41
CA ILE A 124 8.19 -17.97 10.49
C ILE A 124 9.03 -17.69 11.75
N PRO A 125 10.37 -17.49 11.68
CA PRO A 125 11.16 -17.18 12.87
C PRO A 125 10.71 -15.91 13.59
N LEU A 126 10.21 -14.91 12.84
CA LEU A 126 9.65 -13.70 13.44
C LEU A 126 8.31 -13.97 14.11
N PHE A 127 7.45 -14.81 13.52
CA PHE A 127 6.19 -15.22 14.13
C PHE A 127 6.40 -16.06 15.40
N GLU A 128 7.30 -17.04 15.37
CA GLU A 128 7.68 -17.83 16.55
C GLU A 128 8.13 -16.92 17.70
N LEU A 129 8.96 -15.93 17.39
CA LEU A 129 9.40 -14.96 18.39
C LEU A 129 8.23 -14.11 18.92
N LEU A 130 7.50 -13.41 18.04
CA LEU A 130 6.54 -12.40 18.49
C LEU A 130 5.26 -13.02 19.06
N ILE A 131 4.73 -14.04 18.40
CA ILE A 131 3.44 -14.66 18.70
C ILE A 131 3.64 -15.79 19.71
N ALA A 132 4.44 -16.81 19.38
CA ALA A 132 4.55 -18.00 20.22
C ALA A 132 5.34 -17.73 21.52
N GLN A 133 6.46 -17.00 21.47
CA GLN A 133 7.29 -16.76 22.65
C GLN A 133 6.82 -15.57 23.50
N TYR A 134 6.49 -14.43 22.87
CA TYR A 134 6.16 -13.19 23.60
C TYR A 134 4.65 -12.88 23.68
N GLY A 135 3.80 -13.70 23.05
CA GLY A 135 2.35 -13.62 23.17
C GLY A 135 1.73 -12.39 22.52
N TRP A 136 2.26 -11.94 21.37
CA TRP A 136 1.57 -10.96 20.54
C TRP A 136 0.28 -11.57 19.97
N ASP A 137 -0.84 -10.88 20.11
CA ASP A 137 -2.14 -11.39 19.66
C ASP A 137 -2.23 -11.37 18.13
N ILE A 138 -2.24 -12.57 17.53
CA ILE A 138 -2.32 -12.81 16.09
C ILE A 138 -3.54 -12.15 15.42
N ASN A 139 -4.61 -11.94 16.19
CA ASN A 139 -5.88 -11.37 15.73
C ASN A 139 -6.00 -9.87 16.05
N THR A 140 -4.92 -9.21 16.46
CA THR A 140 -4.89 -7.76 16.63
C THR A 140 -5.27 -7.07 15.31
N GLU A 141 -6.20 -6.12 15.36
CA GLU A 141 -6.58 -5.29 14.21
C GLU A 141 -5.86 -3.94 14.23
N ASP A 142 -5.57 -3.39 13.05
CA ASP A 142 -5.05 -2.03 12.93
C ASP A 142 -6.13 -0.98 13.32
N VAL A 143 -5.74 0.06 14.08
CA VAL A 143 -6.65 1.13 14.52
C VAL A 143 -7.15 1.90 13.29
N PRO A 144 -8.47 2.20 13.19
CA PRO A 144 -9.03 2.91 12.03
C PRO A 144 -8.53 4.35 11.98
N VAL A 145 -7.53 4.61 11.15
CA VAL A 145 -7.07 5.97 10.84
C VAL A 145 -7.12 6.18 9.32
N HIS A 146 -8.26 5.83 8.71
CA HIS A 146 -8.63 6.14 7.30
C HIS A 146 -8.44 5.09 6.20
N CYS A 147 -7.89 3.91 6.46
CA CYS A 147 -7.94 2.82 5.47
C CYS A 147 -7.66 1.47 6.12
N ASP A 148 -8.57 0.53 5.83
CA ASP A 148 -8.55 -0.91 6.07
C ASP A 148 -8.00 -1.38 7.43
N LYS A 149 -8.91 -1.78 8.34
CA LYS A 149 -8.59 -2.67 9.47
C LYS A 149 -8.10 -4.02 8.92
N ARG A 150 -6.84 -4.09 8.49
CA ARG A 150 -6.24 -5.30 7.90
C ARG A 150 -5.64 -6.17 9.01
N PRO A 151 -6.13 -7.40 9.20
CA PRO A 151 -5.50 -8.36 10.09
C PRO A 151 -4.12 -8.76 9.57
N LEU A 152 -3.29 -9.36 10.43
CA LEU A 152 -1.93 -9.78 10.05
C LEU A 152 -1.94 -10.71 8.83
N ILE A 153 -2.90 -11.64 8.76
CA ILE A 153 -3.03 -12.58 7.64
C ILE A 153 -3.23 -11.87 6.28
N SER A 154 -3.90 -10.71 6.26
CA SER A 154 -4.05 -9.92 5.04
C SER A 154 -2.73 -9.32 4.56
N TRP A 155 -1.86 -8.90 5.47
CA TRP A 155 -0.55 -8.32 5.12
C TRP A 155 0.41 -9.36 4.55
N VAL A 156 0.32 -10.61 5.02
CA VAL A 156 1.18 -11.71 4.57
C VAL A 156 0.93 -12.10 3.12
N LEU A 157 -0.31 -11.92 2.63
CA LEU A 157 -0.69 -12.23 1.24
C LEU A 157 0.11 -11.44 0.19
N GLU A 158 0.67 -10.29 0.56
CA GLU A 158 1.49 -9.46 -0.34
C GLU A 158 2.97 -9.89 -0.38
N GLY A 159 3.39 -10.72 0.58
CA GLY A 159 4.78 -11.12 0.78
C GLY A 159 5.21 -12.33 -0.07
N PRO A 160 6.51 -12.61 -0.14
CA PRO A 160 7.00 -13.89 -0.63
C PRO A 160 6.66 -15.02 0.36
N ASN A 161 6.55 -16.26 -0.14
CA ASN A 161 6.23 -17.45 0.66
C ASN A 161 4.91 -17.30 1.43
N GLU A 162 3.95 -16.60 0.82
CA GLU A 162 2.66 -16.27 1.41
C GLU A 162 1.91 -17.51 1.92
N HIS A 163 1.97 -18.60 1.15
CA HIS A 163 1.25 -19.83 1.47
C HIS A 163 1.74 -20.47 2.78
N GLU A 164 3.06 -20.60 2.95
CA GLU A 164 3.67 -21.20 4.14
C GLU A 164 3.37 -20.36 5.39
N LEU A 165 3.46 -19.03 5.25
CA LEU A 165 3.15 -18.10 6.33
C LEU A 165 1.66 -18.15 6.71
N ILE A 166 0.76 -18.30 5.74
CA ILE A 166 -0.68 -18.48 5.99
C ILE A 166 -0.95 -19.79 6.72
N CYS A 167 -0.35 -20.91 6.28
CA CYS A 167 -0.47 -22.17 7.00
C CYS A 167 -0.05 -22.02 8.46
N TRP A 168 1.12 -21.42 8.71
CA TRP A 168 1.60 -21.18 10.06
C TRP A 168 0.60 -20.34 10.89
N LEU A 169 0.10 -19.23 10.34
CA LEU A 169 -0.86 -18.37 11.04
C LEU A 169 -2.15 -19.11 11.39
N LEU A 170 -2.67 -19.91 10.45
CA LEU A 170 -3.90 -20.66 10.64
C LEU A 170 -3.74 -21.80 11.66
N ASP A 171 -2.57 -22.44 11.71
CA ASP A 171 -2.25 -23.46 12.71
C ASP A 171 -2.09 -22.86 14.11
N HIS A 172 -1.84 -21.55 14.20
CA HIS A 172 -1.78 -20.76 15.42
C HIS A 172 -3.06 -19.92 15.67
N ASN A 173 -4.21 -20.43 15.21
CA ASN A 173 -5.54 -19.86 15.47
C ASN A 173 -5.74 -18.42 14.95
N ALA A 174 -5.07 -18.03 13.85
CA ALA A 174 -5.48 -16.87 13.10
C ALA A 174 -6.92 -17.04 12.61
N ARG A 175 -7.73 -16.00 12.84
CA ARG A 175 -9.09 -15.91 12.32
C ARG A 175 -9.06 -15.70 10.80
N VAL A 176 -10.19 -15.97 10.16
CA VAL A 176 -10.38 -15.74 8.71
C VAL A 176 -11.66 -14.98 8.39
N ASP A 177 -12.47 -14.70 9.42
CA ASP A 177 -13.79 -14.09 9.38
C ASP A 177 -13.74 -12.56 9.57
N PHE A 178 -12.64 -11.91 9.17
CA PHE A 178 -12.46 -10.46 9.32
C PHE A 178 -13.31 -9.65 8.32
N GLY A 179 -13.81 -8.49 8.76
CA GLY A 179 -14.52 -7.54 7.87
C GLY A 179 -15.92 -7.97 7.44
N GLN A 180 -16.53 -8.89 8.20
CA GLN A 180 -17.87 -9.41 7.93
C GLN A 180 -18.96 -8.80 8.79
N ASP A 181 -18.61 -7.96 9.77
CA ASP A 181 -19.63 -7.20 10.48
C ASP A 181 -20.28 -6.25 9.49
N ASP A 182 -21.54 -6.56 9.22
CA ASP A 182 -22.54 -5.79 8.50
C ASP A 182 -22.65 -4.39 9.13
N TYR A 183 -21.69 -3.52 8.84
CA TYR A 183 -21.80 -2.07 9.07
C TYR A 183 -22.83 -1.49 8.10
N PHE A 184 -24.07 -1.96 8.20
CA PHE A 184 -25.24 -1.44 7.50
C PHE A 184 -25.61 -0.02 7.96
N LEU A 185 -24.97 0.51 9.00
CA LEU A 185 -25.40 1.74 9.68
C LEU A 185 -24.46 2.95 9.57
N GLU A 186 -23.20 2.80 9.11
CA GLU A 186 -22.30 3.94 8.88
C GLU A 186 -21.80 3.99 7.44
N ARG A 187 -22.69 4.42 6.53
CA ARG A 187 -22.57 4.48 5.06
C ARG A 187 -21.41 5.31 4.46
N LEU A 188 -20.44 5.75 5.27
CA LEU A 188 -19.39 6.69 4.84
C LEU A 188 -17.96 6.13 4.91
N VAL A 189 -17.76 4.92 5.43
CA VAL A 189 -16.43 4.32 5.53
C VAL A 189 -16.30 3.14 4.56
N PRO A 190 -15.28 3.13 3.69
CA PRO A 190 -15.06 2.00 2.80
C PRO A 190 -14.91 0.71 3.62
N ARG A 191 -15.70 -0.31 3.27
CA ARG A 191 -15.59 -1.63 3.88
C ARG A 191 -14.17 -2.17 3.63
N PRO A 192 -13.42 -2.58 4.67
CA PRO A 192 -12.15 -3.29 4.47
C PRO A 192 -12.38 -4.48 3.55
N PRO A 193 -11.51 -4.73 2.56
CA PRO A 193 -11.70 -5.85 1.65
C PRO A 193 -11.84 -7.15 2.45
N ALA A 194 -12.78 -8.01 2.06
CA ALA A 194 -12.87 -9.34 2.65
C ALA A 194 -11.52 -10.07 2.48
N LEU A 195 -11.21 -11.01 3.37
CA LEU A 195 -9.91 -11.69 3.30
C LEU A 195 -9.69 -12.38 1.94
N LEU A 196 -10.74 -12.98 1.36
CA LEU A 196 -10.66 -13.57 0.01
C LEU A 196 -10.54 -12.51 -1.10
N GLU A 197 -11.04 -11.29 -0.92
CA GLU A 197 -10.78 -10.19 -1.86
C GLU A 197 -9.31 -9.80 -1.86
N THR A 198 -8.69 -9.71 -0.68
CA THR A 198 -7.26 -9.47 -0.53
C THR A 198 -6.45 -10.62 -1.12
N CYS A 199 -6.89 -11.87 -0.90
CA CYS A 199 -6.23 -13.06 -1.43
C CYS A 199 -6.34 -13.15 -2.96
N ALA A 200 -7.51 -12.85 -3.53
CA ALA A 200 -7.68 -12.76 -4.97
C ALA A 200 -6.76 -11.70 -5.59
N ARG A 201 -6.57 -10.58 -4.87
CA ARG A 201 -5.65 -9.52 -5.29
C ARG A 201 -4.19 -9.95 -5.23
N TYR A 202 -3.72 -10.54 -4.14
CA TYR A 202 -2.27 -10.71 -3.91
C TYR A 202 -1.81 -12.17 -3.77
N GLY A 203 -2.63 -13.03 -3.19
CA GLY A 203 -2.27 -14.41 -2.84
C GLY A 203 -2.32 -15.40 -4.01
N SER A 204 -1.91 -16.63 -3.75
CA SER A 204 -1.97 -17.75 -4.70
C SER A 204 -3.32 -18.47 -4.68
N VAL A 205 -3.59 -19.30 -5.70
CA VAL A 205 -4.81 -20.12 -5.75
C VAL A 205 -4.86 -21.11 -4.59
N GLU A 206 -3.71 -21.68 -4.20
CA GLU A 206 -3.59 -22.59 -3.07
C GLU A 206 -3.96 -21.91 -1.76
N SER A 207 -3.46 -20.68 -1.56
CA SER A 207 -3.79 -19.87 -0.39
C SER A 207 -5.26 -19.49 -0.37
N PHE A 208 -5.84 -19.20 -1.52
CA PHE A 208 -7.27 -18.90 -1.64
C PHE A 208 -8.13 -20.11 -1.27
N ARG A 209 -7.85 -21.29 -1.85
CA ARG A 209 -8.54 -22.55 -1.54
C ARG A 209 -8.44 -22.87 -0.05
N LEU A 210 -7.25 -22.71 0.53
CA LEU A 210 -7.02 -22.96 1.95
C LEU A 210 -7.87 -22.01 2.82
N LEU A 211 -7.83 -20.71 2.57
CA LEU A 211 -8.60 -19.72 3.32
C LEU A 211 -10.10 -19.96 3.19
N GLN A 212 -10.58 -20.26 1.99
CA GLN A 212 -11.97 -20.60 1.73
C GLN A 212 -12.40 -21.86 2.49
N ALA A 213 -11.57 -22.92 2.48
CA ALA A 213 -11.81 -24.16 3.21
C ALA A 213 -11.83 -23.94 4.75
N ARG A 214 -11.14 -22.92 5.25
CA ARG A 214 -11.18 -22.50 6.66
C ARG A 214 -12.35 -21.56 6.99
N GLY A 215 -13.24 -21.28 6.04
CA GLY A 215 -14.47 -20.50 6.24
C GLY A 215 -14.35 -19.02 5.89
N ALA A 216 -13.27 -18.59 5.23
CA ALA A 216 -13.21 -17.24 4.67
C ALA A 216 -14.32 -17.06 3.62
N ARG A 217 -15.08 -15.96 3.70
CA ARG A 217 -16.19 -15.69 2.78
C ARG A 217 -15.74 -14.97 1.52
N LEU A 218 -16.41 -15.27 0.42
CA LEU A 218 -16.28 -14.53 -0.83
C LEU A 218 -16.88 -13.13 -0.64
N GLY A 219 -16.12 -12.11 -1.03
CA GLY A 219 -16.62 -10.74 -1.12
C GLY A 219 -17.12 -10.42 -2.52
N ASN A 220 -17.98 -9.41 -2.64
CA ASN A 220 -18.56 -9.00 -3.92
C ASN A 220 -17.49 -8.46 -4.89
N ARG A 221 -16.36 -7.98 -4.38
CA ARG A 221 -15.25 -7.45 -5.17
C ARG A 221 -14.12 -8.46 -5.42
N THR A 222 -14.34 -9.73 -5.12
CA THR A 222 -13.29 -10.76 -5.25
C THR A 222 -12.75 -10.83 -6.68
N LEU A 223 -13.63 -10.92 -7.68
CA LEU A 223 -13.24 -10.93 -9.09
C LEU A 223 -12.71 -9.58 -9.56
N HIS A 224 -13.27 -8.47 -9.07
CA HIS A 224 -12.85 -7.11 -9.40
C HIS A 224 -11.38 -6.87 -9.05
N PHE A 225 -10.96 -7.21 -7.82
CA PHE A 225 -9.58 -7.06 -7.39
C PHE A 225 -8.62 -8.03 -8.11
N ALA A 226 -9.07 -9.23 -8.46
CA ALA A 226 -8.29 -10.14 -9.29
C ALA A 226 -8.06 -9.55 -10.69
N CYS A 227 -9.09 -8.99 -11.33
CA CYS A 227 -9.01 -8.35 -12.64
C CYS A 227 -8.04 -7.17 -12.63
N VAL A 228 -8.18 -6.23 -11.69
CA VAL A 228 -7.27 -5.08 -11.57
C VAL A 228 -5.83 -5.56 -11.41
N ARG A 229 -5.58 -6.57 -10.57
CA ARG A 229 -4.19 -7.01 -10.33
C ARG A 229 -3.61 -7.75 -11.53
N ALA A 230 -4.40 -8.59 -12.17
CA ALA A 230 -3.98 -9.29 -13.38
C ALA A 230 -3.65 -8.29 -14.50
N ALA A 231 -4.51 -7.29 -14.67
CA ALA A 231 -4.34 -6.24 -15.67
C ALA A 231 -3.11 -5.36 -15.38
N CYS A 232 -2.89 -4.98 -14.11
CA CYS A 232 -1.69 -4.26 -13.66
C CYS A 232 -0.36 -4.97 -13.98
N TYR A 233 -0.37 -6.32 -14.07
CA TYR A 233 0.82 -7.10 -14.43
C TYR A 233 0.86 -7.52 -15.91
N GLY A 234 -0.15 -7.19 -16.71
CA GLY A 234 -0.26 -7.69 -18.09
C GLY A 234 -0.41 -9.20 -18.16
N ALA A 235 -1.12 -9.80 -17.21
CA ALA A 235 -1.39 -11.24 -17.22
C ALA A 235 -2.34 -11.59 -18.37
N ASP A 236 -2.04 -12.67 -19.09
CA ASP A 236 -2.93 -13.24 -20.11
C ASP A 236 -3.53 -14.56 -19.61
N PRO A 237 -4.81 -14.57 -19.18
CA PRO A 237 -5.43 -15.80 -18.69
C PRO A 237 -5.78 -16.79 -19.80
N SER A 238 -5.70 -16.40 -21.07
CA SER A 238 -5.93 -17.29 -22.22
C SER A 238 -4.76 -18.23 -22.50
N VAL A 239 -3.54 -17.86 -22.09
CA VAL A 239 -2.34 -18.68 -22.27
C VAL A 239 -2.23 -19.68 -21.12
N SER A 240 -2.04 -20.96 -21.45
CA SER A 240 -1.82 -21.98 -20.43
C SER A 240 -0.44 -21.79 -19.79
N SER A 241 -0.30 -22.13 -18.51
CA SER A 241 1.00 -22.03 -17.82
C SER A 241 2.07 -22.91 -18.46
N GLU A 242 1.67 -24.01 -19.10
CA GLU A 242 2.56 -24.96 -19.78
C GLU A 242 3.23 -24.37 -21.03
N GLU A 243 2.54 -23.49 -21.75
CA GLU A 243 3.08 -22.83 -22.96
C GLU A 243 4.14 -21.75 -22.63
N LEU A 244 4.08 -21.16 -21.43
CA LEU A 244 4.99 -20.10 -21.02
C LEU A 244 6.36 -20.64 -20.57
N GLU A 245 6.42 -21.85 -20.01
CA GLU A 245 7.68 -22.48 -19.59
C GLU A 245 8.52 -22.97 -20.78
N GLY A 246 7.89 -23.29 -21.90
CA GLY A 246 8.57 -23.80 -23.11
C GLY A 246 9.41 -22.78 -23.89
N ASN A 247 9.15 -21.47 -23.73
CA ASN A 247 9.82 -20.42 -24.52
C ASN A 247 10.99 -19.71 -23.78
N GLY A 248 11.32 -20.11 -22.56
CA GLY A 248 12.33 -19.44 -21.72
C GLY A 248 13.76 -19.99 -21.77
N HIS A 249 14.07 -20.98 -22.62
CA HIS A 249 15.40 -21.62 -22.67
C HIS A 249 16.09 -21.40 -24.03
N GLY A 250 16.71 -20.23 -24.22
CA GLY A 250 17.50 -19.96 -25.43
C GLY A 250 18.42 -18.75 -25.42
N GLY A 251 18.59 -18.05 -24.29
CA GLY A 251 19.49 -16.90 -24.18
C GLY A 251 20.80 -17.23 -23.45
N GLN A 252 21.71 -17.90 -24.15
CA GLN A 252 23.06 -18.17 -23.66
C GLN A 252 23.81 -16.83 -23.55
N LEU A 253 23.96 -16.30 -22.33
CA LEU A 253 24.79 -15.13 -22.06
C LEU A 253 26.26 -15.47 -22.34
N GLY A 254 26.71 -15.07 -23.52
CA GLY A 254 28.11 -15.12 -23.94
C GLY A 254 28.97 -14.21 -23.07
N GLN A 255 29.96 -14.81 -22.43
CA GLN A 255 31.07 -14.13 -21.79
C GLN A 255 31.98 -13.49 -22.84
N ASN A 256 32.60 -12.37 -22.46
CA ASN A 256 33.78 -11.69 -23.04
C ASN A 256 33.51 -10.53 -24.02
N ALA A 257 33.66 -9.30 -23.50
CA ALA A 257 34.37 -8.23 -24.19
C ALA A 257 34.86 -7.19 -23.17
N THR A 258 36.12 -7.32 -22.73
CA THR A 258 36.88 -6.25 -22.11
C THR A 258 37.33 -5.28 -23.20
N GLY A 259 36.73 -4.09 -23.25
CA GLY A 259 37.13 -3.01 -24.14
C GLY A 259 37.04 -1.68 -23.40
N ASN A 260 38.20 -1.09 -23.14
CA ASN A 260 38.35 0.25 -22.55
C ASN A 260 37.66 1.32 -23.41
N THR A 261 36.77 2.09 -22.82
CA THR A 261 36.59 3.51 -23.11
C THR A 261 36.11 4.20 -21.83
N ALA A 262 37.05 4.83 -21.12
CA ALA A 262 36.76 5.81 -20.09
C ALA A 262 36.73 7.19 -20.77
N GLU A 263 35.64 7.93 -20.52
CA GLU A 263 35.45 9.39 -20.65
C GLU A 263 34.14 9.76 -21.37
N PHE A 264 32.97 9.47 -20.76
CA PHE A 264 31.79 10.33 -20.87
C PHE A 264 30.70 10.06 -19.80
N ASP A 265 31.06 9.89 -18.52
CA ASP A 265 30.11 9.35 -17.53
C ASP A 265 29.57 10.41 -16.55
N ALA A 266 28.41 10.97 -16.88
CA ALA A 266 27.52 11.60 -15.90
C ALA A 266 26.03 11.52 -16.27
N TYR A 267 25.69 11.35 -17.57
CA TYR A 267 24.31 11.17 -18.03
C TYR A 267 23.87 9.69 -18.11
N ASP A 268 24.82 8.77 -18.25
CA ASP A 268 24.57 7.32 -18.42
C ASP A 268 24.16 6.61 -17.11
N SER A 269 24.44 7.23 -15.95
CA SER A 269 24.10 6.65 -14.64
C SER A 269 22.59 6.65 -14.35
N PHE A 270 21.83 7.62 -14.89
CA PHE A 270 20.38 7.70 -14.66
C PHE A 270 19.63 6.72 -15.57
N GLU A 271 20.07 6.56 -16.82
CA GLU A 271 19.51 5.56 -17.73
C GLU A 271 19.81 4.13 -17.26
N ALA A 272 21.03 3.86 -16.78
CA ALA A 272 21.36 2.56 -16.18
C ALA A 272 20.55 2.26 -14.90
N GLU A 273 20.28 3.27 -14.06
CA GLU A 273 19.47 3.11 -12.84
C GLU A 273 17.98 2.92 -13.17
N MET A 274 17.44 3.67 -14.14
CA MET A 274 16.08 3.51 -14.65
C MET A 274 15.91 2.13 -15.31
N ALA A 275 16.87 1.70 -16.13
CA ALA A 275 16.87 0.38 -16.75
C ALA A 275 16.96 -0.75 -15.71
N ALA A 276 17.74 -0.58 -14.63
CA ALA A 276 17.80 -1.54 -13.54
C ALA A 276 16.47 -1.59 -12.74
N TYR A 277 15.81 -0.44 -12.56
CA TYR A 277 14.47 -0.37 -11.96
C TYR A 277 13.42 -1.07 -12.83
N ASP A 278 13.42 -0.80 -14.14
CA ASP A 278 12.51 -1.41 -15.11
C ASP A 278 12.76 -2.92 -15.23
N ALA A 279 14.02 -3.35 -15.25
CA ALA A 279 14.39 -4.77 -15.23
C ALA A 279 13.90 -5.47 -13.95
N GLY A 280 14.02 -4.80 -12.79
CA GLY A 280 13.48 -5.30 -11.52
C GLY A 280 11.95 -5.38 -11.50
N ALA A 281 11.27 -4.40 -12.12
CA ALA A 281 9.82 -4.39 -12.27
C ALA A 281 9.35 -5.52 -13.19
N GLU A 282 10.03 -5.73 -14.32
CA GLU A 282 9.72 -6.80 -15.27
C GLU A 282 9.99 -8.19 -14.68
N ALA A 283 11.10 -8.37 -13.96
CA ALA A 283 11.37 -9.62 -13.24
C ALA A 283 10.30 -9.92 -12.19
N ARG A 284 9.74 -8.89 -11.54
CA ARG A 284 8.60 -9.07 -10.62
C ARG A 284 7.32 -9.39 -11.38
N ALA A 285 7.07 -8.74 -12.51
CA ALA A 285 5.89 -8.96 -13.34
C ALA A 285 5.88 -10.37 -13.92
N SER A 286 7.01 -10.87 -14.43
CA SER A 286 7.12 -12.22 -15.01
C SER A 286 6.76 -13.32 -14.03
N VAL A 287 7.10 -13.18 -12.74
CA VAL A 287 6.70 -14.11 -11.68
C VAL A 287 5.20 -13.98 -11.33
N GLN A 288 4.63 -12.78 -11.43
CA GLN A 288 3.25 -12.51 -11.03
C GLN A 288 2.22 -12.80 -12.12
N ARG A 289 2.54 -12.58 -13.40
CA ARG A 289 1.67 -12.86 -14.56
C ARG A 289 1.02 -14.25 -14.51
N PRO A 290 1.77 -15.36 -14.42
CA PRO A 290 1.17 -16.70 -14.40
C PRO A 290 0.30 -16.91 -13.16
N LYS A 291 0.71 -16.39 -11.99
CA LYS A 291 -0.09 -16.47 -10.74
C LYS A 291 -1.41 -15.72 -10.86
N ARG A 292 -1.40 -14.52 -11.45
CA ARG A 292 -2.62 -13.72 -11.64
C ARG A 292 -3.55 -14.31 -12.69
N ALA A 293 -3.00 -14.82 -13.79
CA ALA A 293 -3.74 -15.56 -14.81
C ALA A 293 -4.42 -16.81 -14.22
N ALA A 294 -3.69 -17.59 -13.41
CA ALA A 294 -4.22 -18.76 -12.72
C ALA A 294 -5.34 -18.40 -11.74
N MET A 295 -5.19 -17.30 -10.98
CA MET A 295 -6.25 -16.81 -10.08
C MET A 295 -7.53 -16.44 -10.84
N LEU A 296 -7.43 -15.74 -11.98
CA LEU A 296 -8.60 -15.39 -12.78
C LEU A 296 -9.32 -16.63 -13.31
N ARG A 297 -8.58 -17.58 -13.89
CA ARG A 297 -9.15 -18.86 -14.34
C ARG A 297 -9.83 -19.60 -13.20
N PHE A 298 -9.18 -19.73 -12.06
CA PHE A 298 -9.74 -20.38 -10.88
C PHE A 298 -11.06 -19.72 -10.44
N LEU A 299 -11.10 -18.39 -10.33
CA LEU A 299 -12.27 -17.66 -9.86
C LEU A 299 -13.47 -17.74 -10.82
N VAL A 300 -13.24 -17.72 -12.13
CA VAL A 300 -14.33 -17.77 -13.12
C VAL A 300 -14.70 -19.21 -13.49
N ASP A 301 -13.72 -20.08 -13.72
CA ASP A 301 -13.96 -21.41 -14.29
C ASP A 301 -14.23 -22.48 -13.23
N GLU A 302 -13.61 -22.38 -12.05
CA GLU A 302 -13.82 -23.35 -10.95
C GLU A 302 -14.80 -22.83 -9.89
N VAL A 303 -14.64 -21.58 -9.43
CA VAL A 303 -15.52 -21.00 -8.41
C VAL A 303 -16.84 -20.52 -9.01
N GLY A 304 -16.88 -20.19 -10.31
CA GLY A 304 -18.10 -19.74 -11.00
C GLY A 304 -18.52 -18.33 -10.62
N LEU A 305 -17.57 -17.42 -10.35
CA LEU A 305 -17.90 -16.02 -10.09
C LEU A 305 -18.46 -15.34 -11.35
N GLU A 306 -19.57 -14.64 -11.18
CA GLU A 306 -20.27 -13.92 -12.25
C GLU A 306 -19.42 -12.75 -12.78
N VAL A 307 -19.07 -12.78 -14.06
CA VAL A 307 -18.21 -11.78 -14.71
C VAL A 307 -18.87 -10.42 -14.88
N ASN A 308 -20.21 -10.35 -14.76
CA ASN A 308 -20.99 -9.11 -14.81
C ASN A 308 -21.46 -8.64 -13.43
N GLN A 309 -21.01 -9.27 -12.34
CA GLN A 309 -21.41 -8.87 -10.98
C GLN A 309 -20.93 -7.44 -10.72
N PRO A 310 -21.81 -6.48 -10.43
CA PRO A 310 -21.38 -5.12 -10.08
C PRO A 310 -20.89 -5.04 -8.64
N ASP A 311 -19.96 -4.12 -8.39
CA ASP A 311 -19.43 -3.72 -7.07
C ASP A 311 -20.43 -2.87 -6.26
N LEU A 312 -21.61 -3.42 -5.96
CA LEU A 312 -22.76 -2.71 -5.37
C LEU A 312 -22.58 -2.19 -3.94
N ASP A 313 -21.40 -2.33 -3.35
CA ASP A 313 -21.19 -2.23 -1.90
C ASP A 313 -21.32 -0.79 -1.34
N VAL A 314 -21.42 0.25 -2.18
CA VAL A 314 -21.53 1.64 -1.72
C VAL A 314 -22.53 2.44 -2.56
N ILE A 315 -23.52 3.04 -1.89
CA ILE A 315 -24.61 3.83 -2.52
C ILE A 315 -24.16 5.26 -2.87
N GLN A 316 -23.02 5.76 -2.34
CA GLN A 316 -22.61 7.15 -2.51
C GLN A 316 -21.09 7.31 -2.71
N LEU A 317 -20.72 7.79 -3.91
CA LEU A 317 -19.62 8.76 -4.14
C LEU A 317 -18.16 8.36 -3.85
N MET A 318 -17.87 7.11 -3.49
CA MET A 318 -16.47 6.74 -3.24
C MET A 318 -15.69 6.53 -4.55
N ALA A 319 -14.57 7.26 -4.66
CA ALA A 319 -13.46 6.88 -5.54
C ALA A 319 -13.18 5.37 -5.37
N TRP A 320 -12.75 4.67 -6.42
CA TRP A 320 -12.37 3.24 -6.40
C TRP A 320 -13.50 2.20 -6.58
N HIS A 321 -14.70 2.61 -6.99
CA HIS A 321 -15.79 1.72 -7.41
C HIS A 321 -16.09 1.91 -8.91
N TYR A 322 -15.73 0.93 -9.73
CA TYR A 322 -15.77 1.04 -11.19
C TYR A 322 -16.91 0.25 -11.85
N GLY A 323 -17.80 -0.37 -11.07
CA GLY A 323 -18.90 -1.15 -11.63
C GLY A 323 -18.54 -2.63 -11.73
N THR A 324 -18.38 -3.14 -12.94
CA THR A 324 -18.12 -4.57 -13.18
C THR A 324 -16.62 -4.87 -13.26
N PRO A 325 -16.19 -6.15 -13.16
CA PRO A 325 -14.78 -6.54 -13.22
C PRO A 325 -14.05 -6.09 -14.50
N ILE A 326 -14.76 -5.97 -15.62
CA ILE A 326 -14.17 -5.47 -16.89
C ILE A 326 -13.77 -3.99 -16.79
N CYS A 327 -14.49 -3.16 -16.04
CA CYS A 327 -14.14 -1.75 -15.82
C CYS A 327 -12.83 -1.61 -15.02
N TYR A 328 -12.65 -2.47 -14.01
CA TYR A 328 -11.40 -2.55 -13.24
C TYR A 328 -10.22 -2.95 -14.13
N ALA A 329 -10.39 -3.97 -14.98
CA ALA A 329 -9.35 -4.35 -15.93
C ALA A 329 -9.04 -3.23 -16.94
N ALA A 330 -10.06 -2.46 -17.35
CA ALA A 330 -9.93 -1.41 -18.35
C ALA A 330 -9.22 -0.14 -17.83
N GLU A 331 -9.15 0.06 -16.51
CA GLU A 331 -8.41 1.14 -15.85
C GLU A 331 -6.88 0.97 -15.98
N GLU A 332 -6.40 -0.26 -16.11
CA GLU A 332 -4.99 -0.60 -16.05
C GLU A 332 -4.33 -0.57 -17.44
N LYS A 333 -3.11 -0.03 -17.52
CA LYS A 333 -2.35 0.17 -18.77
C LYS A 333 -2.17 -1.13 -19.57
N ASP A 334 -1.83 -2.22 -18.87
CA ASP A 334 -1.56 -3.52 -19.48
C ASP A 334 -2.80 -4.45 -19.44
N GLY A 335 -4.00 -3.88 -19.32
CA GLY A 335 -5.24 -4.63 -19.13
C GLY A 335 -5.83 -5.30 -20.36
N ALA A 336 -5.30 -5.06 -21.55
CA ALA A 336 -5.90 -5.51 -22.81
C ALA A 336 -6.11 -7.03 -22.90
N ALA A 337 -5.15 -7.82 -22.39
CA ALA A 337 -5.26 -9.29 -22.37
C ALA A 337 -6.38 -9.77 -21.43
N VAL A 338 -6.46 -9.19 -20.22
CA VAL A 338 -7.53 -9.49 -19.26
C VAL A 338 -8.88 -9.07 -19.81
N VAL A 339 -8.99 -7.89 -20.42
CA VAL A 339 -10.23 -7.41 -21.05
C VAL A 339 -10.69 -8.35 -22.16
N ARG A 340 -9.79 -8.76 -23.07
CA ARG A 340 -10.11 -9.77 -24.11
C ARG A 340 -10.63 -11.06 -23.49
N TRP A 341 -9.96 -11.54 -22.44
CA TRP A 341 -10.34 -12.79 -21.79
C TRP A 341 -11.71 -12.70 -21.10
N VAL A 342 -12.00 -11.66 -20.31
CA VAL A 342 -13.32 -11.53 -19.66
C VAL A 342 -14.44 -11.30 -20.67
N LEU A 343 -14.20 -10.61 -21.79
CA LEU A 343 -15.15 -10.53 -22.90
C LEU A 343 -15.46 -11.92 -23.48
N GLY A 344 -14.43 -12.75 -23.66
CA GLY A 344 -14.59 -14.16 -24.06
C GLY A 344 -15.37 -15.01 -23.06
N LYS A 345 -15.39 -14.61 -21.78
CA LYS A 345 -16.22 -15.21 -20.72
C LYS A 345 -17.62 -14.62 -20.61
N GLY A 346 -18.00 -13.69 -21.51
CA GLY A 346 -19.34 -13.11 -21.55
C GLY A 346 -19.51 -11.83 -20.73
N ALA A 347 -18.42 -11.14 -20.37
CA ALA A 347 -18.52 -9.81 -19.78
C ALA A 347 -19.19 -8.82 -20.77
N ASP A 348 -20.07 -7.98 -20.25
CA ASP A 348 -20.75 -6.91 -20.98
C ASP A 348 -19.96 -5.59 -20.88
N PRO A 349 -19.26 -5.16 -21.94
CA PRO A 349 -18.52 -3.90 -21.93
C PRO A 349 -19.45 -2.67 -22.01
N LEU A 350 -20.74 -2.87 -22.33
CA LEU A 350 -21.76 -1.82 -22.40
C LEU A 350 -22.50 -1.65 -21.07
N PHE A 351 -22.14 -2.44 -20.05
CA PHE A 351 -22.60 -2.19 -18.70
C PHE A 351 -22.18 -0.77 -18.31
N GLN A 352 -23.18 0.03 -17.96
CA GLN A 352 -22.99 1.42 -17.60
C GLN A 352 -23.76 1.67 -16.31
N ARG A 353 -23.04 2.18 -15.31
CA ARG A 353 -23.63 2.71 -14.09
C ARG A 353 -23.16 4.15 -13.96
N TRP A 354 -24.11 5.08 -14.05
CA TRP A 354 -23.83 6.52 -14.12
C TRP A 354 -22.89 6.85 -15.30
N THR A 355 -21.73 7.45 -15.04
CA THR A 355 -20.71 7.79 -16.04
C THR A 355 -19.63 6.72 -16.20
N ILE A 356 -19.71 5.61 -15.45
CA ILE A 356 -18.66 4.60 -15.43
C ILE A 356 -19.05 3.41 -16.33
N CYS A 357 -18.22 3.18 -17.34
CA CYS A 357 -18.20 2.00 -18.19
C CYS A 357 -16.76 1.68 -18.58
N ALA A 358 -16.50 0.48 -19.11
CA ALA A 358 -15.14 0.04 -19.45
C ALA A 358 -14.44 1.01 -20.43
N GLU A 359 -15.17 1.54 -21.41
CA GLU A 359 -14.62 2.53 -22.36
C GLU A 359 -14.27 3.86 -21.69
N ALA A 360 -15.11 4.35 -20.77
CA ALA A 360 -14.84 5.57 -20.02
C ALA A 360 -13.62 5.40 -19.10
N CYS A 361 -13.50 4.26 -18.41
CA CYS A 361 -12.34 3.90 -17.60
C CYS A 361 -11.05 3.89 -18.43
N ALA A 362 -11.05 3.18 -19.56
CA ALA A 362 -9.89 3.10 -20.45
C ALA A 362 -9.49 4.47 -21.03
N ARG A 363 -10.48 5.29 -21.40
CA ARG A 363 -10.23 6.64 -21.93
C ARG A 363 -9.66 7.59 -20.88
N ALA A 364 -10.19 7.55 -19.66
CA ALA A 364 -9.72 8.38 -18.55
C ALA A 364 -8.24 8.12 -18.20
N HIS A 365 -7.76 6.90 -18.44
CA HIS A 365 -6.39 6.47 -18.14
C HIS A 365 -5.48 6.39 -19.37
N GLY A 366 -5.98 6.68 -20.58
CA GLY A 366 -5.19 6.65 -21.81
C GLY A 366 -4.81 5.24 -22.28
N ASN A 367 -5.62 4.22 -21.96
CA ASN A 367 -5.34 2.82 -22.26
C ASN A 367 -5.80 2.47 -23.69
N TYR A 368 -5.02 2.90 -24.69
CA TYR A 368 -5.38 2.76 -26.10
C TYR A 368 -5.55 1.31 -26.57
N GLU A 369 -4.75 0.38 -26.07
CA GLU A 369 -4.90 -1.05 -26.43
C GLU A 369 -6.22 -1.62 -25.92
N VAL A 370 -6.64 -1.25 -24.70
CA VAL A 370 -7.96 -1.62 -24.17
C VAL A 370 -9.06 -1.02 -25.05
N LEU A 371 -8.94 0.25 -25.45
CA LEU A 371 -9.92 0.89 -26.35
C LEU A 371 -10.01 0.17 -27.70
N GLN A 372 -8.89 -0.29 -28.27
CA GLN A 372 -8.89 -1.09 -29.50
C GLN A 372 -9.64 -2.41 -29.32
N VAL A 373 -9.40 -3.13 -28.22
CA VAL A 373 -10.12 -4.38 -27.89
C VAL A 373 -11.62 -4.14 -27.78
N LEU A 374 -12.04 -3.10 -27.05
CA LEU A 374 -13.46 -2.74 -26.91
C LEU A 374 -14.09 -2.30 -28.24
N GLY A 375 -13.33 -1.63 -29.11
CA GLY A 375 -13.73 -1.26 -30.46
C GLY A 375 -13.99 -2.49 -31.33
N GLN A 376 -13.03 -3.41 -31.40
CA GLN A 376 -13.15 -4.67 -32.13
C GLN A 376 -14.35 -5.50 -31.64
N TRP A 377 -14.56 -5.56 -30.32
CA TRP A 377 -15.73 -6.24 -29.78
C TRP A 377 -17.05 -5.63 -30.28
N ARG A 378 -17.17 -4.29 -30.33
CA ARG A 378 -18.37 -3.62 -30.87
C ARG A 378 -18.61 -3.92 -32.34
N GLU A 379 -17.54 -3.92 -33.14
CA GLU A 379 -17.62 -4.24 -34.58
C GLU A 379 -18.10 -5.67 -34.81
N LEU A 380 -17.68 -6.60 -33.94
CA LEU A 380 -18.08 -8.01 -34.01
C LEU A 380 -19.46 -8.31 -33.41
N ASN A 381 -20.04 -7.40 -32.61
CA ASN A 381 -21.32 -7.59 -31.92
C ASN A 381 -22.30 -6.41 -32.16
N PRO A 382 -22.59 -6.03 -33.42
CA PRO A 382 -23.43 -4.87 -33.72
C PRO A 382 -24.86 -5.00 -33.17
N GLU A 383 -25.40 -6.20 -33.09
CA GLU A 383 -26.73 -6.50 -32.55
C GLU A 383 -26.83 -6.16 -31.06
N LYS A 384 -25.84 -6.52 -30.24
CA LYS A 384 -25.81 -6.18 -28.80
C LYS A 384 -25.72 -4.67 -28.58
N VAL A 385 -24.94 -3.99 -29.42
CA VAL A 385 -24.84 -2.52 -29.38
C VAL A 385 -26.19 -1.88 -29.72
N GLN A 386 -26.89 -2.40 -30.72
CA GLN A 386 -28.20 -1.89 -31.12
C GLN A 386 -29.29 -2.16 -30.07
N GLU A 387 -29.30 -3.36 -29.49
CA GLU A 387 -30.19 -3.74 -28.40
C GLU A 387 -30.00 -2.82 -27.19
N ARG A 388 -28.75 -2.55 -26.80
CA ARG A 388 -28.44 -1.62 -25.70
C ARG A 388 -28.90 -0.20 -26.01
N LYS A 389 -28.75 0.29 -27.25
CA LYS A 389 -29.27 1.61 -27.65
C LYS A 389 -30.79 1.67 -27.56
N ALA A 390 -31.49 0.61 -27.94
CA ALA A 390 -32.94 0.52 -27.82
C ALA A 390 -33.39 0.53 -26.35
N LEU A 391 -32.65 -0.14 -25.45
CA LEU A 391 -32.88 -0.12 -24.00
C LEU A 391 -32.52 1.22 -23.34
N GLY A 392 -31.41 1.83 -23.76
CA GLY A 392 -30.93 3.12 -23.25
C GLY A 392 -31.88 4.26 -23.55
N SER A 393 -32.58 4.21 -24.69
CA SER A 393 -33.67 5.15 -25.02
C SER A 393 -34.85 5.11 -24.03
N ALA A 394 -35.00 4.05 -23.22
CA ALA A 394 -36.05 3.92 -22.21
C ALA A 394 -35.57 4.28 -20.79
N PHE A 395 -34.26 4.37 -20.57
CA PHE A 395 -33.61 4.60 -19.27
C PHE A 395 -32.51 5.67 -19.38
N GLU A 396 -32.74 6.73 -20.16
CA GLU A 396 -31.92 7.94 -20.07
C GLU A 396 -32.08 8.51 -18.65
N THR A 397 -31.27 8.02 -17.71
CA THR A 397 -30.88 8.81 -16.55
C THR A 397 -30.33 10.10 -17.11
N PRO A 398 -30.90 11.27 -16.75
CA PRO A 398 -30.55 12.52 -17.39
C PRO A 398 -29.03 12.65 -17.39
N ILE A 399 -28.47 12.63 -18.60
CA ILE A 399 -27.09 13.04 -18.80
C ILE A 399 -27.00 14.40 -18.10
N PRO A 400 -26.03 14.62 -17.18
CA PRO A 400 -25.84 15.94 -16.60
C PRO A 400 -25.80 16.91 -17.75
N SER A 401 -26.71 17.89 -17.72
CA SER A 401 -26.92 18.87 -18.80
C SER A 401 -25.58 19.34 -19.38
N PRO A 402 -25.50 19.69 -20.68
CA PRO A 402 -24.25 20.11 -21.34
C PRO A 402 -23.41 21.15 -20.58
N GLU A 403 -24.05 21.90 -19.67
CA GLU A 403 -23.43 22.80 -18.70
C GLU A 403 -22.47 22.15 -17.67
N TRP A 404 -22.38 20.81 -17.61
CA TRP A 404 -21.53 20.05 -16.67
C TRP A 404 -20.37 19.31 -17.33
N GLN A 405 -20.28 19.28 -18.66
CA GLN A 405 -19.13 18.72 -19.36
C GLN A 405 -17.92 19.67 -19.25
N GLY A 406 -16.89 19.27 -18.50
CA GLY A 406 -15.66 20.06 -18.30
C GLY A 406 -15.52 20.71 -16.91
N LYS A 407 -16.50 20.54 -16.02
CA LYS A 407 -16.35 20.95 -14.63
C LYS A 407 -15.47 19.97 -13.84
N SER A 408 -14.61 20.53 -13.02
CA SER A 408 -13.72 19.81 -12.12
C SER A 408 -14.50 19.04 -11.04
N TRP A 409 -13.87 18.02 -10.46
CA TRP A 409 -14.46 17.24 -9.38
C TRP A 409 -14.98 18.10 -8.20
N LYS A 410 -14.30 19.22 -7.90
CA LYS A 410 -14.72 20.15 -6.85
C LYS A 410 -16.04 20.88 -7.14
N GLU A 411 -16.31 21.16 -8.41
CA GLU A 411 -17.56 21.81 -8.83
C GLU A 411 -18.73 20.81 -8.80
N TRP A 412 -18.42 19.52 -8.94
CA TRP A 412 -19.38 18.43 -8.71
C TRP A 412 -19.72 18.26 -7.22
N GLU A 413 -18.73 18.34 -6.33
CA GLU A 413 -18.94 18.28 -4.87
C GLU A 413 -19.81 19.45 -4.37
N ALA A 414 -19.54 20.69 -4.84
CA ALA A 414 -20.32 21.87 -4.46
C ALA A 414 -21.80 21.79 -4.90
N PHE A 415 -22.07 21.20 -6.07
CA PHE A 415 -23.45 20.99 -6.55
C PHE A 415 -24.23 20.01 -5.67
N HIS A 416 -23.59 18.95 -5.18
CA HIS A 416 -24.22 17.99 -4.29
C HIS A 416 -24.47 18.55 -2.88
N GLU A 417 -23.62 19.46 -2.38
CA GLU A 417 -23.88 20.18 -1.13
C GLU A 417 -25.11 21.10 -1.24
N ASP A 418 -25.32 21.72 -2.42
CA ASP A 418 -26.40 22.68 -2.66
C ASP A 418 -27.78 22.01 -2.86
N LEU A 419 -27.80 20.74 -3.28
CA LEU A 419 -29.03 19.96 -3.42
C LEU A 419 -29.69 19.59 -2.07
N GLY A 420 -29.00 19.79 -0.95
CA GLY A 420 -29.48 19.47 0.38
C GLY A 420 -29.76 17.97 0.61
N PRO A 421 -29.95 17.54 1.88
CA PRO A 421 -30.32 16.16 2.17
C PRO A 421 -31.74 15.89 1.66
N SER A 422 -31.87 15.19 0.54
CA SER A 422 -33.15 14.78 -0.03
C SER A 422 -33.76 13.63 0.79
N THR A 423 -35.01 13.80 1.23
CA THR A 423 -35.88 12.79 1.87
C THR A 423 -36.21 11.61 0.96
#